data_AF-A0A956F9R9-F1
#
_entry.id   AF-A0A956F9R9-F1
#
_cell.length_a   1.000
_cell.length_b   1.000
_cell.length_c   1.000
_cell.angle_alpha   90.00
_cell.angle_beta   90.00
_cell.angle_gamma   90.00
#
_symmetry.space_group_name_H-M   'P 1'
#
loop_
_entity.id
_entity.type
_entity.pdbx_description
1 polymer ?
#
loop_
_entity_poly.entity_id
_entity_poly.type
_entity_poly.pdbx_seq_one_letter_code
_entity_poly.pdbx_strand_id
1 'polypeptide(L)'
;MVQAGSPPSGERAGVDEPASLVAAIAALQELTPDPAPAHTTNDVHYLVSNERRHDLFRPELDERGGVQLGVGTDQNYVMAAWSRPELLVIVDFDQQVIDLHAVHGALLAAAPTVEDFRRLWSEEGTDEAHAAVRAAEPDRARRAELLVRYDETRPVVDKRLRTLSRRYAELGVHSYLDTPAQYRFVAELHARGRVVAIRGDFTVDGVLRELASVLEAHGLRIEVLYLSNIEQYLAYRKPFRANMLALPLAEDALVLRTLPGKPAGFHYFLQSGDDFLAWMRESRGSTVYRMVGKAKGDPPLTANERVVLTGRPDDPPAEG
;
A
#
# COMPACT_ATOMS: atom_id res chain seq x y z
N MET A 1 24.80 -44.19 30.22
CA MET A 1 23.99 -44.51 29.02
C MET A 1 22.70 -43.73 29.14
N VAL A 2 22.64 -42.54 28.55
CA VAL A 2 21.43 -41.70 28.50
C VAL A 2 21.27 -41.33 27.02
N GLN A 3 20.21 -41.85 26.39
CA GLN A 3 19.89 -41.59 24.99
C GLN A 3 19.46 -40.12 24.84
N ALA A 4 20.15 -39.40 23.96
CA ALA A 4 19.72 -38.10 23.47
C ALA A 4 18.58 -38.30 22.48
N GLY A 5 17.42 -37.71 22.78
CA GLY A 5 16.29 -37.63 21.84
C GLY A 5 16.61 -36.62 20.73
N SER A 6 16.59 -37.08 19.48
CA SER A 6 16.59 -36.20 18.31
C SER A 6 15.32 -35.32 18.29
N PRO A 7 15.41 -34.04 17.93
CA PRO A 7 14.22 -33.23 17.69
C PRO A 7 13.55 -33.67 16.38
N PRO A 8 12.22 -33.58 16.25
CA PRO A 8 11.56 -33.85 14.99
C PRO A 8 11.90 -32.76 13.98
N SER A 9 12.55 -33.16 12.89
CA SER A 9 12.68 -32.41 11.66
C SER A 9 11.30 -32.25 11.01
N GLY A 10 10.59 -31.21 11.41
CA GLY A 10 9.37 -30.73 10.74
C GLY A 10 9.76 -29.94 9.50
N GLU A 11 10.05 -30.64 8.41
CA GLU A 11 10.04 -30.08 7.07
C GLU A 11 8.60 -29.61 6.81
N ARG A 12 8.35 -28.29 6.83
CA ARG A 12 7.07 -27.75 6.37
C ARG A 12 7.02 -27.94 4.86
N ALA A 13 6.42 -29.05 4.44
CA ALA A 13 5.99 -29.27 3.07
C ALA A 13 5.22 -28.04 2.56
N GLY A 14 5.50 -27.64 1.32
CA GLY A 14 4.86 -26.50 0.66
C GLY A 14 3.34 -26.61 0.76
N VAL A 15 2.72 -25.59 1.34
CA VAL A 15 1.27 -25.41 1.24
C VAL A 15 1.01 -25.06 -0.22
N ASP A 16 0.33 -25.94 -0.96
CA ASP A 16 -0.12 -25.64 -2.32
C ASP A 16 -0.87 -24.31 -2.30
N GLU A 17 -0.45 -23.39 -3.17
CA GLU A 17 -1.07 -22.09 -3.28
C GLU A 17 -2.52 -22.25 -3.73
N PRO A 18 -3.51 -21.59 -3.09
CA PRO A 18 -4.89 -21.70 -3.51
C PRO A 18 -5.01 -21.35 -5.00
N ALA A 19 -5.52 -22.27 -5.81
CA ALA A 19 -5.66 -22.08 -7.25
C ALA A 19 -6.50 -20.82 -7.60
N SER A 20 -7.39 -20.40 -6.70
CA SER A 20 -8.17 -19.15 -6.82
C SER A 20 -7.28 -17.90 -6.75
N LEU A 21 -6.27 -17.88 -5.89
CA LEU A 21 -5.35 -16.75 -5.73
C LEU A 21 -4.44 -16.60 -6.95
N VAL A 22 -3.87 -17.71 -7.45
CA VAL A 22 -3.03 -17.70 -8.66
C VAL A 22 -3.83 -17.19 -9.86
N ALA A 23 -5.06 -17.70 -10.05
CA ALA A 23 -5.91 -17.27 -11.15
C ALA A 23 -6.32 -15.79 -11.02
N ALA A 24 -6.59 -15.30 -9.81
CA ALA A 24 -6.87 -13.90 -9.57
C ALA A 24 -5.67 -13.01 -9.92
N ILE A 25 -4.45 -13.37 -9.48
CA ILE A 25 -3.22 -12.62 -9.79
C ILE A 25 -3.03 -12.52 -11.31
N ALA A 26 -3.16 -13.63 -12.03
CA ALA A 26 -3.05 -13.65 -13.48
C ALA A 26 -4.10 -12.72 -14.12
N ALA A 27 -5.36 -12.79 -13.69
CA ALA A 27 -6.42 -11.92 -14.20
C ALA A 27 -6.16 -10.43 -13.91
N LEU A 28 -5.62 -10.09 -12.74
CA LEU A 28 -5.25 -8.72 -12.38
C LEU A 28 -4.09 -8.18 -13.20
N GLN A 29 -3.12 -9.02 -13.55
CA GLN A 29 -1.95 -8.64 -14.37
C GLN A 29 -2.32 -8.36 -15.84
N GLU A 30 -3.40 -8.96 -16.33
CA GLU A 30 -3.91 -8.76 -17.69
C GLU A 30 -4.86 -7.54 -17.82
N LEU A 31 -5.16 -6.87 -16.71
CA LEU A 31 -6.00 -5.66 -16.74
C LEU A 31 -5.34 -4.56 -17.57
N THR A 32 -6.15 -3.89 -18.38
CA THR A 32 -5.66 -2.73 -19.16
C THR A 32 -5.54 -1.53 -18.23
N PRO A 33 -4.35 -0.90 -18.10
CA PRO A 33 -4.20 0.26 -17.23
C PRO A 33 -5.02 1.45 -17.74
N ASP A 34 -5.55 2.26 -16.82
CA ASP A 34 -6.28 3.48 -17.19
C ASP A 34 -5.36 4.43 -17.99
N PRO A 35 -5.90 5.33 -18.83
CA PRO A 35 -5.09 6.32 -19.54
C PRO A 35 -4.23 7.15 -18.58
N ALA A 36 -3.01 7.47 -19.00
CA ALA A 36 -2.18 8.39 -18.22
C ALA A 36 -2.88 9.76 -18.09
N PRO A 37 -2.80 10.41 -16.92
CA PRO A 37 -3.43 11.71 -16.73
C PRO A 37 -2.76 12.77 -17.62
N ALA A 38 -3.49 13.84 -17.94
CA ALA A 38 -2.90 14.99 -18.65
C ALA A 38 -1.86 15.75 -17.79
N HIS A 39 -2.07 15.78 -16.47
CA HIS A 39 -1.21 16.42 -15.48
C HIS A 39 -1.21 15.60 -14.19
N THR A 40 -0.12 15.65 -13.42
CA THR A 40 -0.10 15.07 -12.06
C THR A 40 -0.65 16.07 -11.03
N THR A 41 -0.97 15.59 -9.84
CA THR A 41 -1.40 16.44 -8.73
C THR A 41 -0.30 17.45 -8.39
N ASN A 42 -0.57 18.74 -8.59
CA ASN A 42 0.38 19.85 -8.43
C ASN A 42 1.64 19.76 -9.32
N ASP A 43 1.60 19.01 -10.44
CA ASP A 43 2.76 18.76 -11.32
C ASP A 43 3.95 18.10 -10.59
N VAL A 44 3.68 17.30 -9.55
CA VAL A 44 4.68 16.59 -8.74
C VAL A 44 4.41 15.08 -8.76
N HIS A 45 5.48 14.29 -8.81
CA HIS A 45 5.46 12.84 -8.63
C HIS A 45 5.76 12.48 -7.17
N TYR A 46 4.83 11.80 -6.49
CA TYR A 46 4.98 11.41 -5.08
C TYR A 46 5.59 10.01 -4.95
N LEU A 47 6.86 9.89 -5.32
CA LEU A 47 7.59 8.61 -5.43
C LEU A 47 8.11 8.05 -4.10
N VAL A 48 7.98 8.81 -3.01
CA VAL A 48 8.25 8.34 -1.65
C VAL A 48 7.24 8.97 -0.70
N SER A 49 6.79 8.19 0.29
CA SER A 49 5.90 8.73 1.32
C SER A 49 6.60 9.76 2.21
N ASN A 50 5.93 10.89 2.44
CA ASN A 50 6.30 11.88 3.46
C ASN A 50 5.55 11.69 4.78
N GLU A 51 4.62 10.74 4.85
CA GLU A 51 4.00 10.27 6.09
C GLU A 51 5.04 9.45 6.89
N ARG A 52 5.22 9.79 8.17
CA ARG A 52 6.28 9.25 9.04
C ARG A 52 5.77 8.44 10.22
N ARG A 53 4.44 8.28 10.34
CA ARG A 53 3.79 7.69 11.50
C ARG A 53 2.78 6.61 11.16
N HIS A 54 3.03 5.80 10.12
CA HIS A 54 2.19 4.62 9.83
C HIS A 54 2.12 3.63 11.02
N ASP A 55 3.05 3.71 11.97
CA ASP A 55 2.97 2.98 13.25
C ASP A 55 1.66 3.22 14.01
N LEU A 56 1.02 4.37 13.77
CA LEU A 56 -0.28 4.69 14.35
C LEU A 56 -1.41 3.80 13.84
N PHE A 57 -1.26 3.18 12.66
CA PHE A 57 -2.22 2.20 12.15
C PHE A 57 -1.96 0.78 12.64
N ARG A 58 -0.73 0.50 13.11
CA ARG A 58 -0.29 -0.85 13.42
C ARG A 58 -1.21 -1.63 14.37
N PRO A 59 -1.77 -1.05 15.45
CA PRO A 59 -2.54 -1.82 16.42
C PRO A 59 -3.75 -2.56 15.83
N GLU A 60 -4.30 -2.09 14.71
CA GLU A 60 -5.44 -2.72 14.02
C GLU A 60 -5.03 -3.52 12.79
N LEU A 61 -3.77 -3.42 12.37
CA LEU A 61 -3.26 -4.08 11.19
C LEU A 61 -2.68 -5.46 11.47
N ASP A 62 -2.29 -5.80 12.69
CA ASP A 62 -1.58 -7.06 12.93
C ASP A 62 -2.37 -8.29 12.45
N GLU A 63 -1.75 -9.06 11.53
CA GLU A 63 -2.19 -10.39 11.03
C GLU A 63 -3.59 -10.46 10.39
N ARG A 64 -4.08 -9.38 9.76
CA ARG A 64 -5.40 -9.36 9.08
C ARG A 64 -5.54 -10.35 7.90
N GLY A 65 -4.48 -10.56 7.12
CA GLY A 65 -4.53 -11.41 5.94
C GLY A 65 -5.24 -10.76 4.75
N GLY A 66 -5.85 -11.60 3.89
CA GLY A 66 -6.68 -11.18 2.76
C GLY A 66 -5.97 -10.29 1.74
N VAL A 67 -6.73 -9.38 1.10
CA VAL A 67 -6.18 -8.40 0.14
C VAL A 67 -5.91 -7.08 0.85
N GLN A 68 -4.70 -6.55 0.68
CA GLN A 68 -4.41 -5.14 0.94
C GLN A 68 -4.45 -4.39 -0.39
N LEU A 69 -5.28 -3.36 -0.49
CA LEU A 69 -5.33 -2.43 -1.62
C LEU A 69 -4.82 -1.06 -1.15
N GLY A 70 -3.84 -0.49 -1.84
CA GLY A 70 -3.27 0.80 -1.46
C GLY A 70 -2.86 1.68 -2.64
N VAL A 71 -2.69 2.97 -2.35
CA VAL A 71 -2.08 3.96 -3.26
C VAL A 71 -0.66 4.28 -2.83
N GLY A 72 0.16 4.76 -3.77
CA GLY A 72 1.55 5.12 -3.53
C GLY A 72 2.45 3.93 -3.19
N THR A 73 3.61 4.25 -2.62
CA THR A 73 4.84 3.44 -2.72
C THR A 73 5.15 2.56 -1.49
N ASP A 74 6.37 2.68 -0.93
CA ASP A 74 6.98 1.80 0.08
C ASP A 74 6.20 1.67 1.39
N GLN A 75 5.37 2.66 1.72
CA GLN A 75 4.52 2.62 2.90
C GLN A 75 3.55 1.44 2.89
N ASN A 76 3.14 0.96 1.71
CA ASN A 76 2.32 -0.23 1.59
C ASN A 76 3.05 -1.49 2.05
N TYR A 77 4.37 -1.57 1.88
CA TYR A 77 5.18 -2.69 2.38
C TYR A 77 5.34 -2.66 3.90
N VAL A 78 5.43 -1.46 4.48
CA VAL A 78 5.40 -1.28 5.94
C VAL A 78 4.11 -1.85 6.51
N MET A 79 2.96 -1.48 5.94
CA MET A 79 1.66 -1.98 6.38
C MET A 79 1.51 -3.47 6.09
N ALA A 80 1.93 -3.96 4.91
CA ALA A 80 1.86 -5.37 4.54
C ALA A 80 2.71 -6.26 5.47
N ALA A 81 3.83 -5.76 5.96
CA ALA A 81 4.65 -6.48 6.94
C ALA A 81 3.94 -6.73 8.29
N TRP A 82 2.96 -5.89 8.63
CA TRP A 82 2.12 -6.03 9.81
C TRP A 82 0.82 -6.79 9.49
N SER A 83 0.14 -6.43 8.39
CA SER A 83 -1.14 -7.02 7.98
C SER A 83 -1.07 -8.39 7.35
N ARG A 84 0.12 -8.80 6.89
CA ARG A 84 0.36 -10.13 6.32
C ARG A 84 -0.63 -10.51 5.19
N PRO A 85 -0.87 -9.64 4.20
CA PRO A 85 -1.84 -9.93 3.15
C PRO A 85 -1.41 -11.13 2.31
N GLU A 86 -2.39 -11.84 1.76
CA GLU A 86 -2.15 -12.87 0.74
C GLU A 86 -1.83 -12.25 -0.61
N LEU A 87 -2.39 -11.07 -0.88
CA LEU A 87 -2.22 -10.29 -2.09
C LEU A 87 -2.12 -8.79 -1.74
N LEU A 88 -1.06 -8.14 -2.23
CA LEU A 88 -0.93 -6.69 -2.19
C LEU A 88 -1.25 -6.12 -3.57
N VAL A 89 -2.33 -5.36 -3.66
CA VAL A 89 -2.67 -4.59 -4.86
C VAL A 89 -2.29 -3.13 -4.64
N ILE A 90 -1.55 -2.58 -5.59
CA ILE A 90 -1.30 -1.14 -5.68
C ILE A 90 -2.04 -0.58 -6.89
N VAL A 91 -2.87 0.44 -6.66
CA VAL A 91 -3.42 1.23 -7.75
C VAL A 91 -2.98 2.67 -7.58
N ASP A 92 -2.33 3.21 -8.59
CA ASP A 92 -1.89 4.60 -8.60
C ASP A 92 -2.07 5.19 -10.00
N PHE A 93 -2.44 6.47 -10.12
CA PHE A 93 -2.65 7.08 -11.43
C PHE A 93 -1.30 7.45 -12.09
N ASP A 94 -0.22 7.50 -11.32
CA ASP A 94 1.11 7.85 -11.78
C ASP A 94 1.90 6.61 -12.23
N GLN A 95 2.22 6.53 -13.53
CA GLN A 95 3.01 5.42 -14.08
C GLN A 95 4.36 5.27 -13.39
N GLN A 96 4.96 6.37 -12.93
CA GLN A 96 6.26 6.33 -12.27
C GLN A 96 6.21 5.61 -10.92
N VAL A 97 5.06 5.65 -10.23
CA VAL A 97 4.83 4.86 -9.01
C VAL A 97 4.80 3.38 -9.36
N ILE A 98 4.07 2.99 -10.40
CA ILE A 98 3.97 1.59 -10.85
C ILE A 98 5.34 1.04 -11.26
N ASP A 99 6.11 1.81 -12.02
CA ASP A 99 7.47 1.47 -12.42
C ASP A 99 8.39 1.29 -11.20
N LEU A 100 8.24 2.16 -10.19
CA LEU A 100 9.01 2.07 -8.96
C LEU A 100 8.67 0.80 -8.14
N HIS A 101 7.42 0.34 -8.15
CA HIS A 101 7.07 -0.95 -7.54
C HIS A 101 7.75 -2.12 -8.24
N ALA A 102 7.87 -2.09 -9.57
CA ALA A 102 8.62 -3.11 -10.32
C ALA A 102 10.11 -3.10 -9.96
N VAL A 103 10.72 -1.92 -9.82
CA VAL A 103 12.11 -1.78 -9.34
C VAL A 103 12.25 -2.33 -7.91
N HIS A 104 11.36 -1.96 -7.00
CA HIS A 104 11.34 -2.52 -5.64
C HIS A 104 11.27 -4.04 -5.64
N GLY A 105 10.40 -4.63 -6.47
CA GLY A 105 10.28 -6.08 -6.59
C GLY A 105 11.56 -6.76 -7.07
N ALA A 106 12.22 -6.20 -8.08
CA ALA A 106 13.50 -6.70 -8.57
C ALA A 106 14.59 -6.67 -7.48
N LEU A 107 14.67 -5.58 -6.72
CA LEU A 107 15.68 -5.45 -5.67
C LEU A 107 15.38 -6.30 -4.43
N LEU A 108 14.12 -6.41 -4.02
CA LEU A 108 13.70 -7.28 -2.91
C LEU A 108 13.95 -8.76 -3.24
N ALA A 109 13.68 -9.17 -4.48
CA ALA A 109 13.97 -10.55 -4.93
C ALA A 109 15.48 -10.85 -4.95
N ALA A 110 16.31 -9.85 -5.24
CA ALA A 110 17.76 -10.00 -5.30
C ALA A 110 18.48 -9.85 -3.95
N ALA A 111 17.82 -9.31 -2.92
CA ALA A 111 18.42 -9.02 -1.63
C ALA A 111 18.00 -10.04 -0.53
N PRO A 112 18.91 -10.91 -0.07
CA PRO A 112 18.61 -11.87 0.99
C PRO A 112 18.32 -11.24 2.36
N THR A 113 18.89 -10.07 2.63
CA THR A 113 18.77 -9.36 3.91
C THR A 113 18.33 -7.91 3.75
N VAL A 114 17.92 -7.30 4.87
CA VAL A 114 17.59 -5.87 4.94
C VAL A 114 18.79 -5.02 4.54
N GLU A 115 19.98 -5.41 4.98
CA GLU A 115 21.25 -4.74 4.70
C GLU A 115 21.56 -4.77 3.21
N ASP A 116 21.38 -5.92 2.55
CA ASP A 116 21.53 -6.05 1.10
C ASP A 116 20.53 -5.16 0.36
N PHE A 117 19.26 -5.17 0.78
CA PHE A 117 18.23 -4.34 0.15
C PHE A 117 18.54 -2.85 0.26
N ARG A 118 19.00 -2.39 1.43
CA ARG A 118 19.44 -1.00 1.62
C ARG A 118 20.68 -0.68 0.78
N ARG A 119 21.62 -1.62 0.67
CA ARG A 119 22.80 -1.46 -0.20
C ARG A 119 22.39 -1.27 -1.66
N LEU A 120 21.43 -2.04 -2.17
CA LEU A 120 20.93 -1.93 -3.54
C LEU A 120 20.25 -0.58 -3.84
N TRP A 121 19.81 0.16 -2.83
CA TRP A 121 19.35 1.55 -3.00
C TRP A 121 20.46 2.59 -2.78
N SER A 122 21.59 2.20 -2.20
CA SER A 122 22.72 3.10 -1.98
C SER A 122 23.48 3.40 -3.28
N GLU A 123 24.35 4.41 -3.25
CA GLU A 123 25.21 4.71 -4.40
C GLU A 123 26.16 3.55 -4.70
N GLU A 124 26.68 2.90 -3.66
CA GLU A 124 27.64 1.80 -3.76
C GLU A 124 27.05 0.56 -4.44
N GLY A 125 25.75 0.28 -4.24
CA GLY A 125 25.07 -0.90 -4.80
C GLY A 125 24.45 -0.69 -6.18
N THR A 126 24.76 0.41 -6.86
CA THR A 126 24.08 0.80 -8.12
C THR A 126 24.26 -0.23 -9.23
N ASP A 127 25.47 -0.78 -9.40
CA ASP A 127 25.74 -1.74 -10.45
C ASP A 127 25.02 -3.07 -10.19
N GLU A 128 25.00 -3.52 -8.94
CA GLU A 128 24.26 -4.71 -8.52
C GLU A 128 22.74 -4.52 -8.65
N ALA A 129 22.24 -3.33 -8.33
CA ALA A 129 20.82 -3.00 -8.48
C ALA A 129 20.40 -2.99 -9.95
N HIS A 130 21.22 -2.41 -10.83
CA HIS A 130 20.99 -2.49 -12.27
C HIS A 130 21.02 -3.95 -12.76
N ALA A 131 21.95 -4.78 -12.26
CA ALA A 131 22.00 -6.19 -12.62
C ALA A 131 20.72 -6.93 -12.19
N ALA A 132 20.21 -6.66 -10.98
CA ALA A 132 18.94 -7.21 -10.48
C ALA A 132 17.75 -6.79 -11.36
N VAL A 133 17.63 -5.51 -11.72
CA VAL A 133 16.58 -5.03 -12.64
C VAL A 133 16.68 -5.69 -14.01
N ARG A 134 17.90 -5.86 -14.55
CA ARG A 134 18.09 -6.54 -15.84
C ARG A 134 17.72 -8.02 -15.82
N ALA A 135 17.92 -8.69 -14.69
CA ALA A 135 17.56 -10.09 -14.51
C ALA A 135 16.04 -10.27 -14.34
N ALA A 136 15.36 -9.30 -13.71
CA ALA A 136 13.92 -9.35 -13.46
C ALA A 136 13.07 -9.01 -14.70
N GLU A 137 13.55 -8.13 -15.58
CA GLU A 137 12.79 -7.65 -16.74
C GLU A 137 13.43 -8.10 -18.08
N PRO A 138 12.87 -9.13 -18.75
CA PRO A 138 13.39 -9.61 -20.02
C PRO A 138 13.11 -8.65 -21.19
N ASP A 139 12.00 -7.88 -21.15
CA ASP A 139 11.67 -6.95 -22.23
C ASP A 139 12.66 -5.78 -22.24
N ARG A 140 13.29 -5.55 -23.39
CA ARG A 140 14.37 -4.58 -23.51
C ARG A 140 13.89 -3.14 -23.33
N ALA A 141 12.71 -2.81 -23.86
CA ALA A 141 12.18 -1.45 -23.81
C ALA A 141 11.75 -1.13 -22.37
N ARG A 142 10.97 -2.03 -21.77
CA ARG A 142 10.52 -1.90 -20.39
C ARG A 142 11.68 -1.85 -19.41
N ARG A 143 12.69 -2.72 -19.58
CA ARG A 143 13.90 -2.69 -18.76
C ARG A 143 14.63 -1.36 -18.80
N ALA A 144 14.69 -0.71 -19.97
CA ALA A 144 15.32 0.60 -20.09
C ALA A 144 14.56 1.66 -19.28
N GLU A 145 13.22 1.64 -19.31
CA GLU A 145 12.38 2.52 -18.49
C GLU A 145 12.60 2.28 -16.99
N LEU A 146 12.67 1.01 -16.55
CA LEU A 146 12.91 0.66 -15.15
C LEU A 146 14.30 1.08 -14.65
N LEU A 147 15.33 0.98 -15.49
CA LEU A 147 16.67 1.45 -15.16
C LEU A 147 16.70 2.98 -15.00
N VAL A 148 16.04 3.72 -15.90
CA VAL A 148 15.87 5.18 -15.77
C VAL A 148 15.12 5.51 -14.49
N ARG A 149 14.02 4.80 -14.20
CA ARG A 149 13.24 4.97 -12.97
C ARG A 149 14.07 4.75 -11.73
N TYR A 150 14.91 3.71 -11.70
CA TYR A 150 15.84 3.47 -10.60
C TYR A 150 16.81 4.65 -10.43
N ASP A 151 17.49 5.08 -11.50
CA ASP A 151 18.49 6.14 -11.43
C ASP A 151 17.90 7.48 -10.93
N GLU A 152 16.70 7.84 -11.38
CA GLU A 152 15.99 9.05 -10.97
C GLU A 152 15.55 9.00 -9.49
N THR A 153 15.16 7.83 -9.00
CA THR A 153 14.54 7.69 -7.66
C THR A 153 15.50 7.24 -6.57
N ARG A 154 16.63 6.62 -6.93
CA ARG A 154 17.60 6.06 -5.98
C ARG A 154 17.96 7.02 -4.84
N PRO A 155 18.32 8.30 -5.07
CA PRO A 155 18.72 9.18 -3.97
C PRO A 155 17.58 9.47 -2.97
N VAL A 156 16.34 9.59 -3.46
CA VAL A 156 15.18 9.89 -2.60
C VAL A 156 14.69 8.65 -1.87
N VAL A 157 14.74 7.48 -2.50
CA VAL A 157 14.37 6.19 -1.89
C VAL A 157 15.38 5.81 -0.80
N ASP A 158 16.70 5.88 -1.06
CA ASP A 158 17.72 5.65 -0.03
C ASP A 158 17.52 6.57 1.19
N LYS A 159 17.36 7.88 0.94
CA LYS A 159 17.08 8.84 2.01
C LYS A 159 15.81 8.50 2.79
N ARG A 160 14.75 8.06 2.09
CA ARG A 160 13.47 7.65 2.67
C ARG A 160 13.65 6.44 3.58
N LEU A 161 14.27 5.36 3.10
CA LEU A 161 14.50 4.13 3.87
C LEU A 161 15.33 4.39 5.13
N ARG A 162 16.43 5.16 5.00
CA ARG A 162 17.26 5.56 6.16
C ARG A 162 16.50 6.41 7.17
N THR A 163 15.73 7.38 6.68
CA THR A 163 14.95 8.28 7.56
C THR A 163 13.85 7.53 8.29
N LEU A 164 13.13 6.64 7.61
CA LEU A 164 12.08 5.82 8.21
C LEU A 164 12.67 4.89 9.29
N SER A 165 13.76 4.18 8.95
CA SER A 165 14.40 3.24 9.86
C SER A 165 14.89 3.92 11.14
N ARG A 166 15.54 5.08 11.02
CA ARG A 166 15.94 5.89 12.18
C ARG A 166 14.73 6.32 13.00
N ARG A 167 13.68 6.81 12.36
CA ARG A 167 12.47 7.28 13.05
C ARG A 167 11.78 6.15 13.81
N TYR A 168 11.71 4.98 13.22
CA TYR A 168 11.08 3.82 13.84
C TYR A 168 11.91 3.27 15.00
N ALA A 169 13.24 3.27 14.88
CA ALA A 169 14.13 2.97 16.00
C ALA A 169 13.93 3.95 17.17
N GLU A 170 13.83 5.27 16.91
CA GLU A 170 13.53 6.28 17.95
C GLU A 170 12.18 6.04 18.65
N LEU A 171 11.20 5.49 17.93
CA LEU A 171 9.85 5.22 18.44
C LEU A 171 9.70 3.81 19.04
N GLY A 172 10.72 2.95 18.95
CA GLY A 172 10.59 1.54 19.34
C GLY A 172 9.64 0.73 18.45
N VAL A 173 9.48 1.12 17.18
CA VAL A 173 8.59 0.47 16.21
C VAL A 173 9.42 -0.44 15.29
N HIS A 174 8.97 -1.69 15.16
CA HIS A 174 9.56 -2.66 14.22
C HIS A 174 8.82 -2.69 12.87
N SER A 175 9.57 -2.87 11.78
CA SER A 175 9.06 -2.94 10.41
C SER A 175 9.87 -3.93 9.54
N TYR A 176 9.51 -4.07 8.26
CA TYR A 176 10.31 -4.87 7.31
C TYR A 176 11.75 -4.35 7.13
N LEU A 177 12.05 -3.12 7.56
CA LEU A 177 13.38 -2.52 7.47
C LEU A 177 14.28 -2.79 8.67
N ASP A 178 13.85 -3.53 9.69
CA ASP A 178 14.72 -3.92 10.82
C ASP A 178 14.49 -5.35 11.31
N THR A 179 13.38 -5.97 10.90
CA THR A 179 12.97 -7.28 11.38
C THR A 179 13.12 -8.33 10.28
N PRO A 180 14.06 -9.29 10.39
CA PRO A 180 14.33 -10.28 9.33
C PRO A 180 13.10 -11.09 8.88
N ALA A 181 12.19 -11.41 9.79
CA ALA A 181 10.98 -12.15 9.47
C ALA A 181 9.95 -11.31 8.68
N GLN A 182 9.86 -10.01 8.97
CA GLN A 182 8.99 -9.09 8.22
C GLN A 182 9.60 -8.76 6.86
N TYR A 183 10.92 -8.57 6.80
CA TYR A 183 11.65 -8.41 5.53
C TYR A 183 11.40 -9.59 4.59
N ARG A 184 11.67 -10.82 5.05
CA ARG A 184 11.46 -12.03 4.24
C ARG A 184 10.03 -12.15 3.74
N PHE A 185 9.05 -11.81 4.57
CA PHE A 185 7.65 -11.82 4.15
C PHE A 185 7.39 -10.86 2.98
N VAL A 186 7.88 -9.62 3.05
CA VAL A 186 7.72 -8.63 1.95
C VAL A 186 8.48 -9.08 0.70
N ALA A 187 9.71 -9.60 0.86
CA ALA A 187 10.48 -10.13 -0.26
C ALA A 187 9.79 -11.34 -0.93
N GLU A 188 9.20 -12.24 -0.14
CA GLU A 188 8.43 -13.38 -0.63
C GLU A 188 7.14 -12.97 -1.35
N LEU A 189 6.45 -11.91 -0.89
CA LEU A 189 5.29 -11.36 -1.62
C LEU A 189 5.68 -10.96 -3.05
N HIS A 190 6.79 -10.23 -3.20
CA HIS A 190 7.28 -9.85 -4.53
C HIS A 190 7.76 -11.06 -5.34
N ALA A 191 8.58 -11.94 -4.74
CA ALA A 191 9.14 -13.10 -5.44
C ALA A 191 8.07 -14.08 -5.95
N ARG A 192 6.91 -14.14 -5.29
CA ARG A 192 5.76 -14.95 -5.69
C ARG A 192 4.77 -14.22 -6.61
N GLY A 193 5.08 -12.99 -7.05
CA GLY A 193 4.17 -12.22 -7.91
C GLY A 193 2.89 -11.75 -7.21
N ARG A 194 2.85 -11.73 -5.87
CA ARG A 194 1.70 -11.32 -5.05
C ARG A 194 1.65 -9.83 -4.76
N VAL A 195 2.46 -9.05 -5.48
CA VAL A 195 2.37 -7.60 -5.51
C VAL A 195 1.97 -7.21 -6.93
N VAL A 196 0.71 -6.80 -7.12
CA VAL A 196 0.18 -6.36 -8.41
C VAL A 196 0.02 -4.85 -8.37
N ALA A 197 0.87 -4.13 -9.11
CA ALA A 197 0.80 -2.69 -9.26
C ALA A 197 0.26 -2.34 -10.65
N ILE A 198 -0.83 -1.57 -10.71
CA ILE A 198 -1.47 -1.19 -11.97
C ILE A 198 -1.82 0.30 -11.97
N ARG A 199 -1.67 0.94 -13.14
CA ARG A 199 -2.05 2.35 -13.30
C ARG A 199 -3.58 2.47 -13.32
N GLY A 200 -4.14 3.21 -12.37
CA GLY A 200 -5.58 3.41 -12.27
C GLY A 200 -5.97 4.75 -11.65
N ASP A 201 -7.06 5.33 -12.14
CA ASP A 201 -7.63 6.58 -11.63
C ASP A 201 -8.89 6.31 -10.83
N PHE A 202 -8.87 6.70 -9.55
CA PHE A 202 -9.98 6.51 -8.63
C PHE A 202 -11.26 7.27 -9.04
N THR A 203 -11.18 8.17 -10.02
CA THR A 203 -12.25 9.09 -10.43
C THR A 203 -12.85 8.80 -11.81
N VAL A 204 -12.44 7.72 -12.46
CA VAL A 204 -13.03 7.24 -13.73
C VAL A 204 -13.58 5.83 -13.59
N ASP A 205 -14.45 5.44 -14.52
CA ASP A 205 -14.89 4.05 -14.66
C ASP A 205 -13.81 3.30 -15.45
N GLY A 206 -13.07 2.42 -14.77
CA GLY A 206 -11.84 1.82 -15.30
C GLY A 206 -11.29 0.75 -14.37
N VAL A 207 -9.97 0.73 -14.21
CA VAL A 207 -9.22 -0.35 -13.52
C VAL A 207 -9.82 -0.75 -12.18
N LEU A 208 -10.29 0.19 -11.35
CA LEU A 208 -10.87 -0.15 -10.05
C LEU A 208 -12.13 -1.03 -10.13
N ARG A 209 -12.95 -0.87 -11.19
CA ARG A 209 -14.20 -1.61 -11.36
C ARG A 209 -13.93 -3.01 -11.91
N GLU A 210 -12.98 -3.11 -12.83
CA GLU A 210 -12.50 -4.40 -13.34
C GLU A 210 -11.80 -5.20 -12.24
N LEU A 211 -10.92 -4.56 -11.47
CA LEU A 211 -10.25 -5.15 -10.32
C LEU A 211 -11.26 -5.65 -9.28
N ALA A 212 -12.25 -4.85 -8.92
CA ALA A 212 -13.32 -5.27 -8.01
C ALA A 212 -14.04 -6.52 -8.51
N SER A 213 -14.31 -6.58 -9.82
CA SER A 213 -14.96 -7.74 -10.46
C SER A 213 -14.07 -8.99 -10.41
N VAL A 214 -12.76 -8.85 -10.63
CA VAL A 214 -11.81 -9.96 -10.51
C VAL A 214 -11.75 -10.46 -9.07
N LEU A 215 -11.60 -9.57 -8.08
CA LEU A 215 -11.55 -9.98 -6.68
C LEU A 215 -12.83 -10.73 -6.25
N GLU A 216 -14.01 -10.22 -6.61
CA GLU A 216 -15.28 -10.88 -6.27
C GLU A 216 -15.43 -12.23 -6.98
N ALA A 217 -15.07 -12.33 -8.27
CA ALA A 217 -15.12 -13.58 -9.03
C ALA A 217 -14.23 -14.68 -8.45
N HIS A 218 -13.16 -14.30 -7.74
CA HIS A 218 -12.23 -15.21 -7.09
C HIS A 218 -12.44 -15.35 -5.57
N GLY A 219 -13.50 -14.73 -5.03
CA GLY A 219 -13.82 -14.80 -3.60
C GLY A 219 -12.80 -14.11 -2.69
N LEU A 220 -12.03 -13.16 -3.23
CA LEU A 220 -11.03 -12.39 -2.49
C LEU A 220 -11.65 -11.13 -1.92
N ARG A 221 -11.38 -10.85 -0.64
CA ARG A 221 -11.89 -9.68 0.07
C ARG A 221 -10.77 -8.74 0.51
N ILE A 222 -11.06 -7.44 0.44
CA ILE A 222 -10.13 -6.39 0.85
C ILE A 222 -10.26 -6.18 2.35
N GLU A 223 -9.20 -6.52 3.07
CA GLU A 223 -9.05 -6.36 4.52
C GLU A 223 -8.55 -4.96 4.89
N VAL A 224 -7.69 -4.40 4.03
CA VAL A 224 -7.07 -3.10 4.24
C VAL A 224 -7.14 -2.29 2.97
N LEU A 225 -7.83 -1.15 3.01
CA LEU A 225 -7.86 -0.15 1.95
C LEU A 225 -7.10 1.10 2.41
N TYR A 226 -5.93 1.36 1.85
CA TYR A 226 -5.13 2.55 2.16
C TYR A 226 -5.22 3.61 1.06
N LEU A 227 -5.77 4.77 1.41
CA LEU A 227 -6.02 5.88 0.47
C LEU A 227 -5.01 7.03 0.60
N SER A 228 -4.04 6.95 1.53
CA SER A 228 -3.17 8.10 1.86
C SER A 228 -4.01 9.38 2.05
N ASN A 229 -3.60 10.52 1.51
CA ASN A 229 -4.36 11.76 1.48
C ASN A 229 -4.98 12.07 0.10
N ILE A 230 -5.15 11.07 -0.78
CA ILE A 230 -5.64 11.33 -2.15
C ILE A 230 -7.01 12.02 -2.11
N GLU A 231 -7.83 11.70 -1.11
CA GLU A 231 -9.19 12.20 -0.89
C GLU A 231 -9.24 13.72 -0.64
N GLN A 232 -8.10 14.37 -0.36
CA GLN A 232 -7.97 15.82 -0.33
C GLN A 232 -8.09 16.45 -1.73
N TYR A 233 -7.62 15.74 -2.76
CA TYR A 233 -7.48 16.25 -4.11
C TYR A 233 -8.62 15.84 -5.03
N LEU A 234 -9.39 14.82 -4.64
CA LEU A 234 -10.52 14.32 -5.40
C LEU A 234 -11.86 14.66 -4.73
N ALA A 235 -12.82 15.05 -5.57
CA ALA A 235 -14.19 15.20 -5.14
C ALA A 235 -14.88 13.84 -5.13
N TYR A 236 -15.69 13.56 -4.10
CA TYR A 236 -16.54 12.37 -4.05
C TYR A 236 -17.71 12.50 -5.04
N ARG A 237 -17.40 12.58 -6.33
CA ARG A 237 -18.36 12.54 -7.43
C ARG A 237 -18.81 11.10 -7.66
N LYS A 238 -19.82 10.92 -8.53
CA LYS A 238 -20.42 9.61 -8.81
C LYS A 238 -19.39 8.53 -9.19
N PRO A 239 -18.39 8.78 -10.07
CA PRO A 239 -17.43 7.73 -10.42
C PRO A 239 -16.61 7.24 -9.23
N PHE A 240 -16.02 8.16 -8.44
CA PHE A 240 -15.27 7.80 -7.24
C PHE A 240 -16.10 6.97 -6.27
N ARG A 241 -17.34 7.39 -5.99
CA ARG A 241 -18.25 6.65 -5.12
C ARG A 241 -18.59 5.28 -5.69
N ALA A 242 -18.86 5.19 -6.99
CA ALA A 242 -19.16 3.92 -7.65
C ALA A 242 -17.96 2.97 -7.56
N ASN A 243 -16.74 3.47 -7.71
CA ASN A 243 -15.51 2.69 -7.55
C ASN A 243 -15.40 2.16 -6.12
N MET A 244 -15.51 3.02 -5.10
CA MET A 244 -15.45 2.58 -3.70
C MET A 244 -16.55 1.58 -3.34
N LEU A 245 -17.77 1.77 -3.85
CA LEU A 245 -18.90 0.85 -3.65
C LEU A 245 -18.77 -0.47 -4.42
N ALA A 246 -17.89 -0.55 -5.41
CA ALA A 246 -17.61 -1.79 -6.15
C ALA A 246 -16.68 -2.72 -5.36
N LEU A 247 -15.75 -2.14 -4.60
CA LEU A 247 -14.68 -2.88 -3.94
C LEU A 247 -15.27 -3.92 -2.98
N PRO A 248 -14.87 -5.20 -3.08
CA PRO A 248 -15.36 -6.26 -2.21
C PRO A 248 -14.64 -6.21 -0.86
N LEU A 249 -15.03 -5.25 0.00
CA LEU A 249 -14.50 -5.14 1.35
C LEU A 249 -14.92 -6.34 2.21
N ALA A 250 -14.02 -6.80 3.09
CA ALA A 250 -14.36 -7.73 4.17
C ALA A 250 -15.30 -7.08 5.20
N GLU A 251 -15.95 -7.90 6.03
CA GLU A 251 -16.91 -7.43 7.05
C GLU A 251 -16.25 -6.48 8.06
N ASP A 252 -15.01 -6.77 8.47
CA ASP A 252 -14.22 -5.97 9.41
C ASP A 252 -13.09 -5.19 8.72
N ALA A 253 -13.21 -4.96 7.41
CA ALA A 253 -12.21 -4.24 6.63
C ALA A 253 -11.89 -2.86 7.22
N LEU A 254 -10.63 -2.45 7.09
CA LEU A 254 -10.14 -1.16 7.54
C LEU A 254 -9.88 -0.24 6.35
N VAL A 255 -10.46 0.96 6.40
CA VAL A 255 -10.12 2.05 5.50
C VAL A 255 -9.20 3.03 6.21
N LEU A 256 -7.98 3.14 5.70
CA LEU A 256 -6.91 3.96 6.23
C LEU A 256 -6.71 5.19 5.35
N ARG A 257 -6.58 6.35 5.98
CA ARG A 257 -6.30 7.61 5.28
C ARG A 257 -5.54 8.58 6.14
N THR A 258 -4.97 9.59 5.50
CA THR A 258 -4.30 10.70 6.15
C THR A 258 -4.84 12.03 5.65
N LEU A 259 -4.76 13.06 6.49
CA LEU A 259 -4.97 14.45 6.09
C LEU A 259 -3.86 15.33 6.65
N PRO A 260 -3.52 16.46 6.00
CA PRO A 260 -2.52 17.38 6.54
C PRO A 260 -2.85 17.85 7.95
N GLY A 261 -1.86 17.82 8.83
CA GLY A 261 -1.95 18.30 10.21
C GLY A 261 -0.96 19.44 10.52
N LYS A 262 -1.15 20.07 11.69
CA LYS A 262 -0.24 21.06 12.28
C LYS A 262 0.32 20.56 13.62
N PRO A 263 1.61 20.83 13.95
CA PRO A 263 2.65 21.34 13.06
C PRO A 263 2.89 20.39 11.86
N ALA A 264 3.68 20.79 10.86
CA ALA A 264 3.79 20.08 9.58
C ALA A 264 3.86 18.54 9.73
N GLY A 265 2.94 17.84 9.08
CA GLY A 265 2.79 16.39 9.15
C GLY A 265 1.38 15.97 8.75
N PHE A 266 0.96 14.79 9.23
CA PHE A 266 -0.32 14.19 8.87
C PHE A 266 -1.07 13.74 10.11
N HIS A 267 -2.39 13.82 10.06
CA HIS A 267 -3.32 13.18 10.97
C HIS A 267 -3.78 11.86 10.36
N TYR A 268 -3.88 10.81 11.16
CA TYR A 268 -4.08 9.43 10.70
C TYR A 268 -5.47 8.96 11.10
N PHE A 269 -6.26 8.48 10.14
CA PHE A 269 -7.63 8.03 10.37
C PHE A 269 -7.80 6.55 10.02
N LEU A 270 -8.48 5.83 10.91
CA LEU A 270 -9.06 4.52 10.66
C LEU A 270 -10.57 4.63 10.57
N GLN A 271 -11.18 3.82 9.73
CA GLN A 271 -12.63 3.68 9.65
C GLN A 271 -12.99 2.25 9.25
N SER A 272 -14.10 1.73 9.76
CA SER A 272 -14.64 0.47 9.26
C SER A 272 -15.04 0.59 7.79
N GLY A 273 -14.92 -0.51 7.04
CA GLY A 273 -15.40 -0.59 5.65
C GLY A 273 -16.87 -0.21 5.54
N ASP A 274 -17.70 -0.74 6.44
CA ASP A 274 -19.14 -0.47 6.46
C ASP A 274 -19.48 1.02 6.62
N ASP A 275 -18.84 1.70 7.57
CA ASP A 275 -19.09 3.13 7.79
C ASP A 275 -18.59 3.92 6.59
N PHE A 276 -17.41 3.59 6.05
CA PHE A 276 -16.90 4.22 4.84
C PHE A 276 -17.86 4.07 3.65
N LEU A 277 -18.39 2.86 3.43
CA LEU A 277 -19.36 2.62 2.36
C LEU A 277 -20.68 3.35 2.62
N ALA A 278 -21.11 3.52 3.87
CA ALA A 278 -22.26 4.37 4.19
C ALA A 278 -22.03 5.82 3.73
N TRP A 279 -20.84 6.38 3.96
CA TRP A 279 -20.46 7.70 3.43
C TRP A 279 -20.42 7.76 1.90
N MET A 280 -20.00 6.68 1.24
CA MET A 280 -19.99 6.61 -0.22
C MET A 280 -21.40 6.56 -0.82
N ARG A 281 -22.37 5.96 -0.13
CA ARG A 281 -23.80 5.97 -0.51
C ARG A 281 -24.44 7.35 -0.35
N GLU A 282 -24.00 8.15 0.62
CA GLU A 282 -24.55 9.49 0.86
C GLU A 282 -24.07 10.51 -0.18
N SER A 283 -24.93 10.79 -1.16
CA SER A 283 -24.58 11.63 -2.32
C SER A 283 -24.49 13.13 -2.02
N ARG A 284 -25.11 13.66 -0.95
CA ARG A 284 -25.21 15.10 -0.70
C ARG A 284 -24.08 15.60 0.19
N GLY A 285 -23.15 16.33 -0.44
CA GLY A 285 -22.18 17.16 0.28
C GLY A 285 -21.14 16.39 1.11
N SER A 286 -21.02 15.08 0.95
CA SER A 286 -19.96 14.30 1.60
C SER A 286 -18.61 14.61 0.96
N THR A 287 -17.66 14.92 1.82
CA THR A 287 -16.24 15.09 1.51
C THR A 287 -15.46 14.38 2.61
N VAL A 288 -14.18 14.11 2.38
CA VAL A 288 -13.30 13.60 3.45
C VAL A 288 -13.32 14.52 4.67
N TYR A 289 -13.38 15.85 4.47
CA TYR A 289 -13.46 16.82 5.54
C TYR A 289 -14.74 16.68 6.37
N ARG A 290 -15.91 16.57 5.73
CA ARG A 290 -17.16 16.33 6.46
C ARG A 290 -17.11 15.00 7.23
N MET A 291 -16.53 13.96 6.64
CA MET A 291 -16.39 12.65 7.27
C MET A 291 -15.52 12.71 8.53
N VAL A 292 -14.45 13.51 8.54
CA VAL A 292 -13.61 13.72 9.72
C VAL A 292 -14.13 14.82 10.66
N GLY A 293 -15.41 15.20 10.53
CA GLY A 293 -16.05 16.22 11.37
C GLY A 293 -15.50 17.63 11.17
N LYS A 294 -14.92 17.95 10.00
CA LYS A 294 -14.40 19.27 9.66
C LYS A 294 -15.38 20.09 8.83
N ALA A 295 -15.66 21.29 9.30
CA ALA A 295 -16.36 22.35 8.59
C ALA A 295 -15.39 23.45 8.11
N LYS A 296 -15.89 24.32 7.23
CA LYS A 296 -15.14 25.51 6.79
C LYS A 296 -14.90 26.43 8.00
N GLY A 297 -13.64 26.66 8.35
CA GLY A 297 -13.24 27.53 9.45
C GLY A 297 -12.75 26.79 10.70
N ASP A 298 -12.86 25.46 10.72
CA ASP A 298 -12.37 24.66 11.84
C ASP A 298 -10.86 24.77 12.04
N PRO A 299 -10.38 24.58 13.28
CA PRO A 299 -8.95 24.53 13.53
C PRO A 299 -8.29 23.39 12.72
N PRO A 300 -7.02 23.52 12.34
CA PRO A 300 -6.30 22.46 11.65
C PRO A 300 -6.23 21.20 12.51
N LEU A 301 -6.15 20.04 11.87
CA LEU A 301 -5.90 18.77 12.55
C LEU A 301 -4.53 18.79 13.23
N THR A 302 -4.37 18.10 14.35
CA THR A 302 -3.06 17.93 14.99
C THR A 302 -2.26 16.86 14.24
N ALA A 303 -1.02 17.12 13.85
CA ALA A 303 -0.21 16.10 13.20
C ALA A 303 0.23 14.99 14.19
N ASN A 304 0.42 13.80 13.65
CA ASN A 304 0.87 12.59 14.35
C ASN A 304 -0.09 12.06 15.41
N GLU A 305 -1.37 12.44 15.29
CA GLU A 305 -2.47 11.85 16.04
C GLU A 305 -3.21 10.84 15.18
N ARG A 306 -3.85 9.91 15.88
CA ARG A 306 -4.64 8.82 15.33
C ARG A 306 -6.08 8.94 15.81
N VAL A 307 -7.04 8.83 14.90
CA VAL A 307 -8.48 8.82 15.20
C VAL A 307 -9.16 7.63 14.54
N VAL A 308 -10.04 6.96 15.28
CA VAL A 308 -10.98 5.98 14.73
C VAL A 308 -12.30 6.71 14.45
N LEU A 309 -12.71 6.73 13.19
CA LEU A 309 -13.97 7.30 12.75
C LEU A 309 -15.07 6.25 12.90
N THR A 310 -16.09 6.59 13.69
CA THR A 310 -17.21 5.69 14.02
C THR A 310 -18.57 6.24 13.59
N GLY A 311 -18.62 7.45 13.01
CA GLY A 311 -19.86 8.11 12.60
C GLY A 311 -20.25 7.86 11.15
N ARG A 312 -21.54 7.68 10.89
CA ARG A 312 -22.20 7.62 9.58
C ARG A 312 -22.80 8.97 9.21
N PRO A 313 -23.13 9.22 7.93
CA PRO A 313 -23.58 10.54 7.45
C PRO A 313 -24.81 11.14 8.16
N ASP A 314 -25.69 10.28 8.66
CA ASP A 314 -26.96 10.65 9.32
C ASP A 314 -26.93 10.50 10.85
N ASP A 315 -25.77 10.12 11.43
CA ASP A 315 -25.66 10.00 12.88
C ASP A 315 -25.84 11.37 13.55
N PRO A 316 -26.56 11.45 14.69
CA PRO A 316 -26.63 12.67 15.46
C PRO A 316 -25.22 13.12 15.88
N PRO A 317 -24.95 14.43 16.02
CA PRO A 317 -23.66 14.89 16.52
C PRO A 317 -23.40 14.22 17.88
N ALA A 318 -22.20 13.65 18.05
CA ALA A 318 -21.82 13.05 19.33
C ALA A 318 -22.03 14.09 20.44
N GLU A 319 -22.83 13.74 21.45
CA GLU A 319 -23.04 14.59 22.62
C GLU A 319 -21.68 14.77 23.32
N GLY A 320 -21.24 16.03 23.41
CA GLY A 320 -20.03 16.44 24.13
C GLY A 320 -20.32 16.85 25.56
#